data_AF-A0A936V110-F1
#
_entry.id   AF-A0A936V110-F1
#
_cell.length_a   1.000
_cell.length_b   1.000
_cell.length_c   1.000
_cell.angle_alpha   90.00
_cell.angle_beta   90.00
_cell.angle_gamma   90.00
#
_symmetry.space_group_name_H-M   'P 1'
#
loop_
_entity.id
_entity.type
_entity.pdbx_description
1 polymer ?
#
loop_
_entity_poly.entity_id
_entity_poly.type
_entity_poly.pdbx_seq_one_letter_code
_entity_poly.pdbx_strand_id
1 'polypeptide(L)'
;MRTALKKDEHILLITRQHWLRLVLPFFAWLLLTVLLVWWLNNTTAWIIIAVAALYPFIEYLNWRHNLWAVTNLRIIDETGFITRYSKESPLDKINNVEYDQSIFGRIFGFGNVDIQTAAEMGETKYELIHHPKLLKDTITHAQEEYKKMQISNQATQLAEAIARVNPAAQPSQQMIADELQKLFELMQKGAITPEEYAAQKQRLMGN
;
A
#
# COMPACT_ATOMS: atom_id res chain seq x y z
N MET A 1 1.21 0.26 17.34
CA MET A 1 0.26 -0.54 16.58
C MET A 1 -0.56 -1.35 17.56
N ARG A 2 -1.87 -1.25 17.48
CA ARG A 2 -2.85 -1.86 18.39
C ARG A 2 -3.66 -2.95 17.68
N THR A 3 -3.73 -2.90 16.36
CA THR A 3 -4.38 -3.91 15.53
C THR A 3 -3.53 -5.18 15.47
N ALA A 4 -4.17 -6.32 15.68
CA ALA A 4 -3.51 -7.62 15.63
C ALA A 4 -3.22 -8.03 14.18
N LEU A 5 -2.03 -8.58 13.96
CA LEU A 5 -1.61 -9.11 12.67
C LEU A 5 -2.27 -10.47 12.40
N LYS A 6 -2.66 -10.72 11.16
CA LYS A 6 -3.13 -12.03 10.68
C LYS A 6 -1.96 -13.02 10.60
N LYS A 7 -2.28 -14.29 10.41
CA LYS A 7 -1.27 -15.34 10.18
C LYS A 7 -0.48 -15.00 8.91
N ASP A 8 0.86 -15.04 9.03
CA ASP A 8 1.82 -14.68 7.97
C ASP A 8 1.76 -13.19 7.52
N GLU A 9 1.09 -12.32 8.30
CA GLU A 9 1.12 -10.87 8.11
C GLU A 9 2.33 -10.27 8.82
N HIS A 10 3.13 -9.49 8.11
CA HIS A 10 4.27 -8.76 8.66
C HIS A 10 4.24 -7.30 8.23
N ILE A 11 4.82 -6.44 9.06
CA ILE A 11 4.81 -5.00 8.86
C ILE A 11 5.99 -4.63 7.96
N LEU A 12 5.72 -3.92 6.87
CA LEU A 12 6.73 -3.43 5.94
C LEU A 12 7.20 -2.03 6.32
N LEU A 13 6.26 -1.15 6.70
CA LEU A 13 6.56 0.23 7.08
C LEU A 13 5.56 0.72 8.11
N ILE A 14 6.06 1.44 9.12
CA ILE A 14 5.23 2.21 10.03
C ILE A 14 5.53 3.68 9.82
N THR A 15 4.52 4.47 9.48
CA THR A 15 4.64 5.93 9.33
C THR A 15 3.67 6.65 10.26
N ARG A 16 3.98 7.91 10.50
CA ARG A 16 3.20 8.80 11.37
C ARG A 16 3.04 10.16 10.70
N GLN A 17 2.05 10.89 11.16
CA GLN A 17 1.88 12.28 10.78
C GLN A 17 3.02 13.16 11.31
N HIS A 18 3.37 14.20 10.58
CA HIS A 18 4.44 15.13 10.87
C HIS A 18 4.06 16.06 12.02
N TRP A 19 5.02 16.29 12.94
CA TRP A 19 4.83 17.12 14.12
C TRP A 19 4.46 18.57 13.78
N LEU A 20 4.77 19.02 12.54
CA LEU A 20 4.37 20.32 12.01
C LEU A 20 2.84 20.55 12.09
N ARG A 21 2.02 19.49 12.08
CA ARG A 21 0.58 19.64 12.34
C ARG A 21 0.27 20.24 13.71
N LEU A 22 1.12 19.99 14.71
CA LEU A 22 0.97 20.51 16.07
C LEU A 22 1.49 21.94 16.24
N VAL A 23 2.33 22.40 15.31
CA VAL A 23 2.88 23.76 15.34
C VAL A 23 1.76 24.79 15.22
N LEU A 24 0.84 24.59 14.28
CA LEU A 24 -0.28 25.52 14.05
C LEU A 24 -1.17 25.74 15.29
N PRO A 25 -1.74 24.70 15.94
CA PRO A 25 -2.55 24.89 17.14
C PRO A 25 -1.74 25.42 18.33
N PHE A 26 -0.46 25.07 18.45
CA PHE A 26 0.42 25.59 19.50
C PHE A 26 0.67 27.10 19.35
N PHE A 27 1.01 27.56 18.15
CA PHE A 27 1.24 28.99 17.89
C PHE A 27 -0.05 29.80 17.96
N ALA A 28 -1.18 29.25 17.50
CA ALA A 28 -2.48 29.90 17.67
C ALA A 28 -2.83 30.09 19.15
N TRP A 29 -2.59 29.07 19.98
CA TRP A 29 -2.77 29.18 21.43
C TRP A 29 -1.81 30.21 22.03
N LEU A 30 -0.52 30.19 21.67
CA LEU A 30 0.48 31.15 22.16
C LEU A 30 0.12 32.60 21.80
N LEU A 31 -0.36 32.87 20.59
CA LEU A 31 -0.78 34.20 20.18
C LEU A 31 -1.99 34.66 21.01
N LEU A 32 -2.95 33.76 21.22
CA LEU A 32 -4.12 34.01 22.05
C LEU A 32 -3.73 34.30 23.51
N THR A 33 -2.74 33.59 24.07
CA THR A 33 -2.27 33.87 25.44
C THR A 33 -1.66 35.26 25.57
N VAL A 34 -0.81 35.66 24.62
CA VAL A 34 -0.20 37.00 24.60
C VAL A 34 -1.27 38.08 24.52
N LEU A 35 -2.28 37.92 23.66
CA LEU A 35 -3.36 38.89 23.49
C LEU A 35 -4.23 39.01 24.75
N LEU A 36 -4.56 37.90 25.40
CA LEU A 36 -5.38 37.90 26.61
C LEU A 36 -4.67 38.54 27.81
N VAL A 37 -3.36 38.31 27.96
CA VAL A 37 -2.56 38.92 29.05
C VAL A 37 -2.50 40.45 28.92
N TRP A 38 -2.52 40.97 27.69
CA TRP A 38 -2.51 42.41 27.44
C TRP A 38 -3.86 43.10 27.68
N TRP A 39 -4.97 42.38 27.50
CA TRP A 39 -6.32 42.99 27.49
C TRP A 39 -7.12 42.72 28.77
N LEU A 40 -6.90 41.59 29.44
CA LEU A 40 -7.72 41.18 30.60
C LEU A 40 -6.96 41.32 31.93
N ASN A 41 -7.75 41.41 33.00
CA ASN A 41 -7.23 41.28 34.36
C ASN A 41 -6.55 39.91 34.56
N ASN A 42 -5.44 39.93 35.29
CA ASN A 42 -4.51 38.79 35.43
C ASN A 42 -5.24 37.48 35.77
N THR A 43 -6.11 37.46 36.81
CA THR A 43 -6.81 36.24 37.24
C THR A 43 -7.73 35.64 36.18
N THR A 44 -8.52 36.46 35.48
CA THR A 44 -9.46 35.96 34.46
C THR A 44 -8.72 35.48 33.21
N ALA A 45 -7.63 36.16 32.83
CA ALA A 45 -6.78 35.76 31.70
C ALA A 45 -6.19 34.35 31.91
N TRP A 46 -5.65 34.05 33.10
CA TRP A 46 -5.08 32.74 33.40
C TRP A 46 -6.08 31.58 33.29
N ILE A 47 -7.32 31.79 33.72
CA ILE A 47 -8.38 30.76 33.62
C ILE A 47 -8.68 30.46 32.15
N ILE A 48 -8.85 31.50 31.32
CA ILE A 48 -9.15 31.33 29.89
C ILE A 48 -7.98 30.66 29.17
N ILE A 49 -6.74 31.06 29.48
CA ILE A 49 -5.52 30.46 28.92
C ILE A 49 -5.44 28.96 29.25
N ALA A 50 -5.72 28.58 30.50
CA ALA A 50 -5.71 27.19 30.93
C ALA A 50 -6.76 26.35 30.20
N VAL A 51 -7.98 26.87 30.05
CA VAL A 51 -9.05 26.19 29.29
C VAL A 51 -8.69 26.10 27.80
N ALA A 52 -8.14 27.17 27.22
CA ALA A 52 -7.71 27.19 25.83
C ALA A 52 -6.56 26.21 25.56
N ALA A 53 -5.72 25.92 26.56
CA ALA A 53 -4.62 24.96 26.44
C ALA A 53 -5.10 23.52 26.26
N LEU A 54 -6.35 23.21 26.60
CA LEU A 54 -6.94 21.88 26.40
C LEU A 54 -7.01 21.51 24.92
N TYR A 55 -7.24 22.47 24.03
CA TYR A 55 -7.33 22.22 22.59
C TYR A 55 -6.01 21.69 21.98
N PRO A 56 -4.87 22.40 22.06
CA PRO A 56 -3.60 21.89 21.55
C PRO A 56 -3.14 20.62 22.29
N PHE A 57 -3.52 20.45 23.56
CA PHE A 57 -3.26 19.22 24.31
C PHE A 57 -4.02 18.01 23.76
N ILE A 58 -5.30 18.16 23.42
CA ILE A 58 -6.10 17.10 22.78
C ILE A 58 -5.54 16.79 21.39
N GLU A 59 -5.18 17.79 20.59
CA GLU A 59 -4.60 17.57 19.26
C GLU A 59 -3.24 16.85 19.36
N TYR A 60 -2.42 17.18 20.37
CA TYR A 60 -1.18 16.47 20.68
C TYR A 60 -1.44 14.99 21.02
N LEU A 61 -2.46 14.71 21.84
CA LEU A 61 -2.84 13.33 22.15
C LEU A 61 -3.32 12.58 20.91
N ASN A 62 -4.12 13.20 20.04
CA ASN A 62 -4.54 12.60 18.79
C ASN A 62 -3.34 12.29 17.89
N TRP A 63 -2.47 13.27 17.62
CA TRP A 63 -1.26 13.09 16.82
C TRP A 63 -0.36 11.96 17.34
N ARG A 64 -0.20 11.85 18.66
CA ARG A 64 0.62 10.80 19.28
C ARG A 64 0.05 9.40 19.07
N HIS A 65 -1.27 9.27 19.02
CA HIS A 65 -1.97 8.00 18.86
C HIS A 65 -2.26 7.63 17.41
N ASN A 66 -2.20 8.60 16.49
CA ASN A 66 -2.35 8.35 15.08
C ASN A 66 -1.12 7.62 14.53
N LEU A 67 -1.36 6.50 13.87
CA LEU A 67 -0.34 5.62 13.34
C LEU A 67 -0.84 4.94 12.08
N TRP A 68 0.00 4.88 11.06
CA TRP A 68 -0.28 4.02 9.93
C TRP A 68 0.78 2.95 9.77
N ALA A 69 0.31 1.76 9.42
CA ALA A 69 1.16 0.62 9.13
C ALA A 69 0.81 0.06 7.75
N VAL A 70 1.82 -0.12 6.91
CA VAL A 70 1.72 -0.89 5.67
C VAL A 70 2.20 -2.30 5.98
N THR A 71 1.36 -3.29 5.69
CA THR A 71 1.70 -4.72 5.80
C THR A 71 1.77 -5.34 4.41
N ASN A 72 2.15 -6.61 4.35
CA ASN A 72 2.15 -7.41 3.13
C ASN A 72 0.73 -7.76 2.61
N LEU A 73 -0.33 -7.46 3.37
CA LEU A 73 -1.72 -7.80 3.00
C LEU A 73 -2.62 -6.56 2.88
N ARG A 74 -2.40 -5.54 3.69
CA ARG A 74 -3.28 -4.37 3.82
C ARG A 74 -2.56 -3.16 4.39
N ILE A 75 -3.19 -2.01 4.26
CA ILE A 75 -2.82 -0.79 4.97
C ILE A 75 -3.74 -0.66 6.18
N ILE A 76 -3.17 -0.33 7.33
CA ILE A 76 -3.89 -0.13 8.59
C ILE A 76 -3.69 1.33 9.01
N ASP A 77 -4.80 2.05 9.13
CA ASP A 77 -4.88 3.41 9.69
C ASP A 77 -5.53 3.34 11.07
N GLU A 78 -4.73 3.58 12.11
CA GLU A 78 -5.20 3.69 13.49
C GLU A 78 -5.26 5.18 13.89
N THR A 79 -6.45 5.64 14.27
CA THR A 79 -6.69 7.03 14.68
C THR A 79 -7.44 7.11 16.02
N GLY A 80 -7.13 8.16 16.79
CA GLY A 80 -7.93 8.58 17.94
C GLY A 80 -7.41 8.12 19.31
N PHE A 81 -7.62 8.99 20.32
CA PHE A 81 -7.24 8.75 21.71
C PHE A 81 -8.41 8.20 22.55
N ILE A 82 -9.54 8.90 22.57
CA ILE A 82 -10.75 8.53 23.34
C ILE A 82 -11.59 7.56 22.51
N THR A 83 -12.05 8.01 21.34
CA THR A 83 -12.74 7.17 20.36
C THR A 83 -11.68 6.53 19.47
N ARG A 84 -11.63 5.21 19.49
CA ARG A 84 -10.66 4.44 18.70
C ARG A 84 -11.27 4.12 17.35
N TYR A 85 -10.58 4.51 16.29
CA TYR A 85 -10.95 4.20 14.93
C TYR A 85 -9.80 3.43 14.27
N SER A 86 -10.10 2.30 13.65
CA SER A 86 -9.13 1.52 12.88
C SER A 86 -9.75 1.23 11.52
N LYS A 87 -9.12 1.72 10.46
CA LYS A 87 -9.50 1.47 9.09
C LYS A 87 -8.47 0.55 8.45
N GLU A 88 -8.96 -0.45 7.74
CA GLU A 88 -8.11 -1.43 7.06
C GLU A 88 -8.45 -1.42 5.58
N SER A 89 -7.46 -1.11 4.74
CA SER A 89 -7.60 -1.12 3.29
C SER A 89 -6.76 -2.26 2.70
N PRO A 90 -7.38 -3.34 2.20
CA PRO A 90 -6.65 -4.42 1.54
C PRO A 90 -5.86 -3.93 0.33
N LEU A 91 -4.66 -4.48 0.10
CA LEU A 91 -3.78 -4.04 -1.00
C LEU A 91 -4.41 -4.26 -2.38
N ASP A 92 -5.28 -5.27 -2.54
CA ASP A 92 -6.02 -5.58 -3.77
C ASP A 92 -7.16 -4.61 -4.06
N LYS A 93 -7.61 -3.85 -3.06
CA LYS A 93 -8.67 -2.85 -3.20
C LYS A 93 -8.12 -1.46 -3.46
N ILE A 94 -6.82 -1.26 -3.36
CA ILE A 94 -6.20 0.03 -3.64
C ILE A 94 -6.02 0.16 -5.14
N ASN A 95 -6.69 1.15 -5.72
CA ASN A 95 -6.64 1.43 -7.16
C ASN A 95 -5.45 2.30 -7.52
N ASN A 96 -5.19 3.34 -6.72
CA ASN A 96 -4.13 4.30 -6.99
C ASN A 96 -3.59 4.89 -5.68
N VAL A 97 -2.30 5.21 -5.68
CA VAL A 97 -1.60 5.85 -4.57
C VAL A 97 -0.74 6.97 -5.14
N GLU A 98 -1.14 8.20 -4.83
CA GLU A 98 -0.44 9.40 -5.24
C GLU A 98 0.20 10.07 -4.03
N TYR A 99 1.27 10.83 -4.27
CA TYR A 99 1.85 11.67 -3.24
C TYR A 99 2.19 13.03 -3.82
N ASP A 100 1.94 14.06 -3.01
CA ASP A 100 2.32 15.44 -3.31
C ASP A 100 3.33 15.92 -2.27
N GLN A 101 4.44 16.50 -2.74
CA GLN A 101 5.48 17.01 -1.87
C GLN A 101 5.97 18.38 -2.34
N SER A 102 5.61 19.41 -1.58
CA SER A 102 6.08 20.78 -1.81
C SER A 102 7.60 20.91 -1.62
N ILE A 103 8.18 22.05 -2.03
CA ILE A 103 9.61 22.33 -1.87
C ILE A 103 10.03 22.24 -0.39
N PHE A 104 9.26 22.88 0.49
CA PHE A 104 9.49 22.77 1.94
C PHE A 104 9.24 21.35 2.44
N GLY A 105 8.22 20.68 1.93
CA GLY A 105 7.96 19.27 2.21
C GLY A 105 9.16 18.37 1.90
N ARG A 106 9.88 18.63 0.81
CA ARG A 106 11.10 17.88 0.46
C ARG A 106 12.25 18.14 1.44
N ILE A 107 12.43 19.38 1.89
CA ILE A 107 13.49 19.75 2.84
C ILE A 107 13.23 19.14 4.22
N PHE A 108 11.99 19.25 4.70
CA PHE A 108 11.59 18.78 6.04
C PHE A 108 11.09 17.33 6.06
N GLY A 109 11.01 16.67 4.91
CA GLY A 109 10.59 15.27 4.80
C GLY A 109 9.10 15.01 5.05
N PHE A 110 8.22 15.98 4.80
CA PHE A 110 6.77 15.80 4.89
C PHE A 110 6.08 16.00 3.54
N GLY A 111 4.88 15.45 3.36
CA GLY A 111 4.01 15.76 2.23
C GLY A 111 2.63 15.14 2.40
N ASN A 112 1.84 15.10 1.34
CA ASN A 112 0.50 14.53 1.35
C ASN A 112 0.50 13.22 0.57
N VAL A 113 -0.34 12.28 0.98
CA VAL A 113 -0.54 11.01 0.30
C VAL A 113 -2.03 10.80 0.10
N ASP A 114 -2.39 10.47 -1.12
CA ASP A 114 -3.75 10.31 -1.56
C ASP A 114 -3.96 8.85 -1.98
N ILE A 115 -4.89 8.16 -1.31
CA ILE A 115 -5.15 6.74 -1.52
C ILE A 115 -6.58 6.55 -2.02
N GLN A 116 -6.71 6.00 -3.22
CA GLN A 116 -7.99 5.66 -3.82
C GLN A 116 -8.26 4.18 -3.66
N THR A 117 -9.39 3.85 -3.03
CA THR A 117 -9.80 2.47 -2.76
C THR A 117 -11.08 2.15 -3.52
N ALA A 118 -11.19 0.98 -4.13
CA ALA A 118 -12.35 0.53 -4.88
C ALA A 118 -13.65 0.43 -4.04
N ALA A 119 -13.51 0.33 -2.71
CA ALA A 119 -14.63 0.19 -1.78
C ALA A 119 -15.22 1.53 -1.31
N GLU A 120 -14.52 2.65 -1.52
CA GLU A 120 -14.95 3.97 -1.05
C GLU A 120 -15.26 4.87 -2.23
N MET A 121 -16.39 5.59 -2.13
CA MET A 121 -16.70 6.67 -3.08
C MET A 121 -15.84 7.88 -2.71
N GLY A 122 -14.64 7.92 -3.27
CA GLY A 122 -13.73 9.05 -3.16
C GLY A 122 -12.28 8.65 -2.86
N GLU A 123 -11.46 9.68 -2.71
CA GLU A 123 -10.05 9.57 -2.35
C GLU A 123 -9.90 9.82 -0.85
N THR A 124 -9.18 8.93 -0.15
CA THR A 124 -8.76 9.24 1.21
C THR A 124 -7.47 10.04 1.15
N LYS A 125 -7.60 11.35 1.37
CA LYS A 125 -6.48 12.27 1.45
C LYS A 125 -5.89 12.28 2.84
N TYR A 126 -4.58 12.24 2.89
CA TYR A 126 -3.87 12.32 4.13
C TYR A 126 -2.72 13.31 4.07
N GLU A 127 -2.67 14.16 5.09
CA GLU A 127 -1.84 15.35 5.04
C GLU A 127 -0.67 15.30 6.03
N LEU A 128 0.44 15.93 5.63
CA LEU A 128 1.65 16.08 6.45
C LEU A 128 2.20 14.72 6.90
N ILE A 129 2.31 13.73 6.03
CA ILE A 129 2.90 12.43 6.32
C ILE A 129 4.42 12.50 6.24
N HIS A 130 5.12 11.85 7.18
CA HIS A 130 6.58 11.70 7.10
C HIS A 130 6.96 10.80 5.92
N HIS A 131 7.90 11.26 5.10
CA HIS A 131 8.45 10.55 3.95
C HIS A 131 7.36 9.94 3.04
N PRO A 132 6.52 10.78 2.40
CA PRO A 132 5.38 10.32 1.61
C PRO A 132 5.80 9.44 0.43
N LYS A 133 6.95 9.73 -0.18
CA LYS A 133 7.54 8.90 -1.23
C LYS A 133 7.84 7.48 -0.75
N LEU A 134 8.46 7.32 0.43
CA LEU A 134 8.78 6.01 0.99
C LEU A 134 7.51 5.20 1.24
N LEU A 135 6.46 5.86 1.73
CA LEU A 135 5.15 5.22 1.93
C LEU A 135 4.59 4.70 0.61
N LYS A 136 4.54 5.57 -0.42
CA LYS A 136 4.04 5.21 -1.75
C LYS A 136 4.83 4.07 -2.37
N ASP A 137 6.15 4.15 -2.37
CA ASP A 137 7.02 3.12 -2.92
C ASP A 137 6.85 1.77 -2.18
N THR A 138 6.69 1.81 -0.85
CA THR A 138 6.43 0.59 -0.05
C THR A 138 5.08 -0.02 -0.39
N ILE A 139 4.03 0.79 -0.52
CA ILE A 139 2.69 0.28 -0.88
C ILE A 139 2.73 -0.34 -2.27
N THR A 140 3.32 0.33 -3.26
CA THR A 140 3.45 -0.21 -4.62
C THR A 140 4.21 -1.53 -4.63
N HIS A 141 5.34 -1.62 -3.92
CA HIS A 141 6.09 -2.86 -3.81
C HIS A 141 5.27 -3.99 -3.15
N ALA A 142 4.58 -3.68 -2.06
CA ALA A 142 3.71 -4.63 -1.37
C ALA A 142 2.58 -5.14 -2.28
N GLN A 143 1.98 -4.26 -3.09
CA GLN A 143 0.96 -4.64 -4.08
C GLN A 143 1.50 -5.58 -5.15
N GLU A 144 2.71 -5.32 -5.66
CA GLU A 144 3.36 -6.19 -6.64
C GLU A 144 3.65 -7.59 -6.08
N GLU A 145 4.21 -7.66 -4.87
CA GLU A 145 4.47 -8.94 -4.20
C GLU A 145 3.18 -9.71 -3.92
N TYR A 146 2.15 -9.02 -3.42
CA TYR A 146 0.84 -9.60 -3.17
C TYR A 146 0.24 -10.20 -4.46
N LYS A 147 0.34 -9.48 -5.59
CA LYS A 147 -0.14 -9.94 -6.90
C LYS A 147 0.64 -11.15 -7.40
N LYS A 148 1.97 -11.16 -7.25
CA LYS A 148 2.82 -12.32 -7.60
C LYS A 148 2.46 -13.56 -6.80
N MET A 149 2.24 -13.40 -5.49
CA MET A 149 1.80 -14.50 -4.61
C MET A 149 0.43 -15.05 -5.04
N GLN A 150 -0.52 -14.18 -5.38
CA GLN A 150 -1.84 -14.63 -5.86
C GLN A 150 -1.75 -15.38 -7.18
N ILE A 151 -1.00 -14.87 -8.16
CA ILE A 151 -0.82 -15.54 -9.46
C ILE A 151 -0.13 -16.89 -9.28
N SER A 152 0.92 -16.97 -8.45
CA SER A 152 1.61 -18.22 -8.14
C SER A 152 0.67 -19.24 -7.51
N ASN A 153 -0.08 -18.83 -6.49
CA ASN A 153 -1.03 -19.71 -5.80
C ASN A 153 -2.14 -20.20 -6.75
N GLN A 154 -2.63 -19.33 -7.63
CA GLN A 154 -3.60 -19.70 -8.67
C GLN A 154 -3.00 -20.67 -9.69
N ALA A 155 -1.78 -20.43 -10.15
CA ALA A 155 -1.08 -21.32 -11.08
C ALA A 155 -0.84 -22.71 -10.48
N THR A 156 -0.44 -22.77 -9.20
CA THR A 156 -0.28 -24.04 -8.47
C THR A 156 -1.61 -24.77 -8.32
N GLN A 157 -2.69 -24.08 -7.93
CA GLN A 157 -4.02 -24.69 -7.82
C GLN A 157 -4.55 -25.19 -9.16
N LEU A 158 -4.31 -24.45 -10.24
CA LEU A 158 -4.67 -24.87 -11.60
C LEU A 158 -3.86 -26.10 -12.02
N ALA A 159 -2.55 -26.11 -11.79
CA ALA A 159 -1.68 -27.24 -12.09
C ALA A 159 -2.10 -28.50 -11.31
N GLU A 160 -2.44 -28.36 -10.03
CA GLU A 160 -2.97 -29.45 -9.21
C GLU A 160 -4.33 -29.93 -9.73
N ALA A 161 -5.24 -29.03 -10.11
CA ALA A 161 -6.53 -29.41 -10.67
C ALA A 161 -6.37 -30.19 -11.99
N ILE A 162 -5.48 -29.76 -12.88
CA ILE A 162 -5.14 -30.46 -14.12
C ILE A 162 -4.54 -31.85 -13.81
N ALA A 163 -3.62 -31.93 -12.85
CA ALA A 163 -3.01 -33.20 -12.43
C ALA A 163 -4.02 -34.16 -11.79
N ARG A 164 -5.02 -33.66 -11.06
CA ARG A 164 -6.11 -34.49 -10.48
C ARG A 164 -7.08 -35.00 -11.53
N VAL A 165 -7.38 -34.19 -12.56
CA VAL A 165 -8.28 -34.58 -13.66
C VAL A 165 -7.57 -35.52 -14.64
N ASN A 166 -6.26 -35.39 -14.80
CA ASN A 166 -5.45 -36.27 -15.65
C ASN A 166 -4.18 -36.77 -14.92
N PRO A 167 -4.30 -37.83 -14.09
CA PRO A 167 -3.19 -38.39 -13.31
C PRO A 167 -2.09 -39.02 -14.16
N ALA A 168 -2.33 -39.18 -15.47
CA ALA A 168 -1.46 -39.83 -16.44
C ALA A 168 -1.17 -38.93 -17.66
N ALA A 169 -1.07 -37.61 -17.47
CA ALA A 169 -0.58 -36.70 -18.51
C ALA A 169 0.93 -36.92 -18.77
N GLN A 170 1.27 -38.06 -19.40
CA GLN A 170 2.30 -38.07 -20.42
C GLN A 170 1.85 -37.06 -21.50
N PRO A 171 2.78 -36.32 -22.16
CA PRO A 171 2.40 -35.37 -23.19
C PRO A 171 1.47 -36.07 -24.18
N SER A 172 0.19 -35.66 -24.21
CA SER A 172 -0.81 -36.34 -25.01
C SER A 172 -0.36 -36.27 -26.46
N GLN A 173 -0.58 -37.34 -27.24
CA GLN A 173 -0.27 -37.34 -28.68
C GLN A 173 -0.90 -36.14 -29.40
N GLN A 174 -2.00 -35.60 -28.84
CA GLN A 174 -2.63 -34.35 -29.25
C GLN A 174 -1.72 -33.12 -29.05
N MET A 175 -1.09 -32.95 -27.89
CA MET A 175 -0.16 -31.83 -27.64
C MET A 175 1.11 -31.93 -28.50
N ILE A 176 1.62 -33.15 -28.71
CA ILE A 176 2.76 -33.39 -29.62
C ILE A 176 2.37 -33.04 -31.07
N ALA A 177 1.16 -33.41 -31.50
CA ALA A 177 0.66 -33.08 -32.83
C ALA A 177 0.46 -31.56 -33.00
N ASP A 178 -0.11 -30.88 -32.00
CA ASP A 178 -0.31 -29.42 -32.04
C ASP A 178 1.02 -28.65 -32.05
N GLU A 179 2.04 -29.10 -31.31
CA GLU A 179 3.40 -28.52 -31.37
C GLU A 179 4.06 -28.74 -32.73
N LEU A 180 3.94 -29.94 -33.31
CA LEU A 180 4.46 -30.23 -34.65
C LEU A 180 3.78 -29.39 -35.73
N GLN A 181 2.48 -29.16 -35.60
CA GLN A 181 1.69 -28.31 -36.50
C GLN A 181 2.19 -26.85 -36.42
N LYS A 182 2.41 -26.35 -35.19
CA LYS A 182 2.89 -24.98 -34.95
C LYS A 182 4.31 -24.77 -35.45
N LEU A 183 5.20 -25.75 -35.25
CA LEU A 183 6.55 -25.73 -35.80
C LEU A 183 6.54 -25.76 -37.34
N PHE A 184 5.65 -26.55 -37.95
CA PHE A 184 5.50 -26.59 -39.41
C PHE A 184 5.02 -25.26 -39.97
N GLU A 185 4.07 -24.61 -39.29
CA GLU A 185 3.57 -23.29 -39.65
C GLU A 185 4.65 -22.21 -39.54
N LEU A 186 5.51 -22.27 -38.51
CA LEU A 186 6.67 -21.38 -38.35
C LEU A 186 7.71 -21.58 -39.45
N MET A 187 7.96 -22.83 -39.86
CA MET A 187 8.84 -23.14 -40.99
C MET A 187 8.27 -22.58 -42.30
N GLN A 188 6.96 -22.73 -42.53
CA GLN A 188 6.30 -22.22 -43.72
C GLN A 188 6.29 -20.69 -43.80
N LYS A 189 6.24 -20.01 -42.64
CA LYS A 189 6.39 -18.55 -42.51
C LYS A 189 7.84 -18.08 -42.60
N GLY A 190 8.81 -18.98 -42.73
CA GLY A 190 10.24 -18.66 -42.82
C GLY A 190 10.88 -18.22 -41.50
N ALA A 191 10.21 -18.45 -40.36
CA ALA A 191 10.70 -18.05 -39.04
C ALA A 191 11.72 -19.05 -38.46
N ILE A 192 11.76 -20.28 -38.97
CA ILE A 192 12.72 -21.31 -38.60
C ILE A 192 13.25 -22.03 -39.85
N THR A 193 14.47 -22.53 -39.77
CA THR A 193 15.09 -23.27 -40.87
C THR A 193 14.59 -24.73 -40.92
N PRO A 194 14.66 -25.40 -42.08
CA PRO A 194 14.28 -26.81 -42.21
C PRO A 194 15.08 -27.76 -41.29
N GLU A 195 16.35 -27.41 -41.01
CA GLU A 195 17.22 -28.17 -40.10
C GLU A 195 16.78 -28.05 -38.64
N GLU A 196 16.41 -26.85 -38.19
CA GLU A 196 15.88 -26.61 -36.83
C GLU A 196 14.54 -27.30 -36.60
N TYR A 197 13.66 -27.29 -37.61
CA TYR A 197 12.40 -28.03 -37.58
C TYR A 197 12.63 -29.52 -37.41
N ALA A 198 13.56 -30.12 -38.17
CA ALA A 198 13.88 -31.54 -38.09
C ALA A 198 14.44 -31.91 -36.71
N ALA A 199 15.33 -31.10 -36.14
CA ALA A 199 15.90 -31.30 -34.82
C ALA A 199 14.85 -31.24 -33.69
N GLN A 200 13.89 -30.30 -33.76
CA GLN A 200 12.80 -30.21 -32.78
C GLN A 200 11.77 -31.32 -32.94
N LYS A 201 11.42 -31.70 -34.18
CA LYS A 201 10.54 -32.83 -34.46
C LYS A 201 11.09 -34.13 -33.85
N GLN A 202 12.39 -34.36 -33.97
CA GLN A 202 13.03 -35.56 -33.43
C GLN A 202 13.03 -35.58 -31.89
N ARG A 203 13.30 -34.43 -31.25
CA ARG A 203 13.18 -34.27 -29.79
C ARG A 203 11.77 -34.55 -29.27
N LEU A 204 10.74 -34.14 -30.01
CA LEU A 204 9.34 -34.31 -29.64
C LEU A 204 8.83 -35.76 -29.87
N MET A 205 9.40 -36.48 -30.83
CA MET A 205 9.01 -37.87 -31.16
C MET A 205 9.75 -38.93 -30.32
N GLY A 206 10.68 -38.53 -29.45
CA GLY A 206 11.29 -39.41 -28.45
C GLY A 206 12.20 -40.53 -28.98
N ASN A 207 12.95 -40.29 -30.06
CA ASN A 207 14.04 -41.15 -30.55
C ASN A 207 15.33 -40.38 -30.81
#